data_AF-D8UN01-F1
#
_entry.id   AF-D8UN01-F1
#
_cell.length_a   1.000
_cell.length_b   1.000
_cell.length_c   1.000
_cell.angle_alpha   90.00
_cell.angle_beta   90.00
_cell.angle_gamma   90.00
#
_symmetry.space_group_name_H-M   'P 1'
#
loop_
_entity.id
_entity.type
_entity.pdbx_description
1 polymer ?
#
loop_
_entity_poly.entity_id
_entity_poly.type
_entity_poly.pdbx_seq_one_letter_code
_entity_poly.pdbx_strand_id
1 'polypeptide(L)'
;EKHLWTAEGDGEKIVGYVGENEHDEAQFIAKEIDRLQDEDGLRPGDVAIFYRTNAQSRSIEDVLVRVGLPYKVVGGTRFYERKEIKDALAYLRVLVNPDDDVNLRRVLNEPKRGIGDRAEGAVAALAERERTSFMAAARRADHAPGMATRSVNAVLGFVKLLDDLAEVASGSGAAAALEAVLEQTGYLAGLRASNDPQDESRVENLAELVAVVREYERDNPDGSLGEFLEQVSLVADADQIPDAPGADIDAAVAEAKRMGVVTLMTLHTAKGLEFPVVFLTGMEHGIFPHQRSATDPKELAEERRLAY
;
A
#
# COMPACT_ATOMS: atom_id res chain seq x y z
N GLU A 1 5.54 -15.57 39.91
CA GLU A 1 6.41 -15.06 38.83
C GLU A 1 6.84 -16.23 37.95
N LYS A 2 6.92 -16.01 36.63
CA LYS A 2 7.43 -17.00 35.68
C LYS A 2 8.91 -16.68 35.47
N HIS A 3 9.81 -17.58 35.84
CA HIS A 3 11.24 -17.40 35.64
C HIS A 3 11.65 -18.12 34.34
N LEU A 4 12.07 -17.36 33.34
CA LEU A 4 12.66 -17.87 32.11
C LEU A 4 14.19 -17.88 32.23
N TRP A 5 14.82 -18.90 31.67
CA TRP A 5 16.27 -19.06 31.63
C TRP A 5 16.68 -19.72 30.30
N THR A 6 17.94 -19.53 29.88
CA THR A 6 18.52 -20.16 28.69
C THR A 6 19.83 -20.88 29.05
N ALA A 7 20.11 -21.97 28.34
CA ALA A 7 21.38 -22.69 28.41
C ALA A 7 22.39 -22.26 27.33
N GLU A 8 21.97 -21.39 26.40
CA GLU A 8 22.74 -21.09 25.17
C GLU A 8 23.82 -20.00 25.36
N GLY A 9 23.99 -19.51 26.59
CA GLY A 9 24.95 -18.45 26.92
C GLY A 9 24.39 -17.05 26.70
N ASP A 10 25.28 -16.06 26.70
CA ASP A 10 24.90 -14.64 26.70
C ASP A 10 24.52 -14.10 25.31
N GLY A 11 24.94 -14.78 24.23
CA GLY A 11 24.68 -14.37 22.85
C GLY A 11 25.26 -13.00 22.47
N GLU A 12 24.83 -12.50 21.31
CA GLU A 12 25.12 -11.12 20.91
C GLU A 12 24.23 -10.11 21.65
N LYS A 13 24.73 -8.88 21.80
CA LYS A 13 23.94 -7.81 22.42
C LYS A 13 22.86 -7.33 21.48
N ILE A 14 21.69 -7.01 22.04
CA ILE A 14 20.64 -6.28 21.31
C ILE A 14 21.19 -4.92 20.89
N VAL A 15 21.15 -4.64 19.59
CA VAL A 15 21.57 -3.37 19.00
C VAL A 15 20.37 -2.43 18.90
N GLY A 16 20.57 -1.16 19.30
CA GLY A 16 19.60 -0.10 19.12
C GLY A 16 20.10 0.92 18.11
N TYR A 17 19.25 1.26 17.14
CA TYR A 17 19.49 2.31 16.14
C TYR A 17 18.38 3.36 16.24
N VAL A 18 18.73 4.63 16.05
CA VAL A 18 17.77 5.74 15.99
C VAL A 18 18.00 6.44 14.66
N GLY A 19 17.04 6.28 13.75
CA GLY A 19 17.08 6.94 12.46
C GLY A 19 16.51 8.36 12.49
N GLU A 20 16.85 9.17 11.48
CA GLU A 20 16.28 10.52 11.34
C GLU A 20 14.83 10.49 10.84
N ASN A 21 14.46 9.43 10.10
CA ASN A 21 13.13 9.18 9.57
C ASN A 21 12.97 7.68 9.24
N GLU A 22 11.78 7.28 8.80
CA GLU A 22 11.45 5.90 8.45
C GLU A 22 12.27 5.33 7.27
N HIS A 23 12.69 6.19 6.33
CA HIS A 23 13.54 5.78 5.21
C HIS A 23 14.96 5.47 5.70
N ASP A 24 15.49 6.26 6.63
CA ASP A 24 16.78 6.03 7.26
C ASP A 24 16.79 4.76 8.13
N GLU A 25 15.71 4.49 8.88
CA GLU A 25 15.52 3.22 9.59
C GLU A 25 15.52 2.04 8.61
N ALA A 26 14.77 2.14 7.51
CA ALA A 26 14.74 1.10 6.47
C ALA A 26 16.10 0.88 5.78
N GLN A 27 16.84 1.97 5.49
CA GLN A 27 18.20 1.88 4.95
C GLN A 27 19.18 1.23 5.92
N PHE A 28 19.07 1.53 7.22
CA PHE A 28 19.88 0.87 8.24
C PHE A 28 19.61 -0.64 8.26
N ILE A 29 18.35 -1.06 8.22
CA ILE A 29 17.98 -2.49 8.17
C ILE A 29 18.60 -3.17 6.94
N ALA A 30 18.47 -2.57 5.76
CA ALA A 30 19.04 -3.16 4.54
C ALA A 30 20.57 -3.28 4.59
N LYS A 31 21.27 -2.25 5.10
CA LYS A 31 22.73 -2.27 5.30
C LYS A 31 23.15 -3.34 6.30
N GLU A 32 22.36 -3.52 7.36
CA GLU A 32 22.66 -4.51 8.40
C GLU A 32 22.41 -5.94 7.91
N ILE A 33 21.37 -6.15 7.10
CA ILE A 33 21.17 -7.42 6.41
C ILE A 33 22.37 -7.72 5.52
N ASP A 34 22.80 -6.78 4.67
CA ASP A 34 23.96 -6.94 3.78
C ASP A 34 25.24 -7.28 4.57
N ARG A 35 25.52 -6.55 5.66
CA ARG A 35 26.65 -6.84 6.56
C ARG A 35 26.60 -8.27 7.13
N LEU A 36 25.43 -8.70 7.63
CA LEU A 36 25.26 -10.04 8.21
C LEU A 36 25.35 -11.15 7.15
N GLN A 37 24.94 -10.87 5.90
CA GLN A 37 25.14 -11.80 4.79
C GLN A 37 26.63 -12.00 4.49
N ASP A 38 27.40 -10.91 4.46
CA ASP A 38 28.83 -10.91 4.16
C ASP A 38 29.70 -11.50 5.30
N GLU A 39 29.39 -11.16 6.55
CA GLU A 39 30.20 -11.55 7.71
C GLU A 39 29.82 -12.93 8.26
N ASP A 40 28.52 -13.22 8.36
CA ASP A 40 28.01 -14.40 9.07
C ASP A 40 27.41 -15.45 8.11
N GLY A 41 27.42 -15.19 6.80
CA GLY A 41 26.84 -16.08 5.79
C GLY A 41 25.33 -16.21 5.92
N LEU A 42 24.68 -15.19 6.50
CA LEU A 42 23.25 -15.17 6.73
C LEU A 42 22.48 -15.19 5.40
N ARG A 43 21.31 -15.82 5.38
CA ARG A 43 20.45 -15.84 4.20
C ARG A 43 19.23 -14.95 4.44
N PRO A 44 18.68 -14.30 3.40
CA PRO A 44 17.46 -13.49 3.53
C PRO A 44 16.30 -14.22 4.23
N GLY A 45 16.16 -15.54 4.01
CA GLY A 45 15.15 -16.37 4.67
C GLY A 45 15.32 -16.54 6.19
N ASP A 46 16.47 -16.18 6.74
CA ASP A 46 16.76 -16.20 8.18
C ASP A 46 16.41 -14.87 8.87
N VAL A 47 15.96 -13.86 8.10
CA VAL A 47 15.59 -12.52 8.60
C VAL A 47 14.09 -12.34 8.70
N ALA A 48 13.64 -11.78 9.82
CA ALA A 48 12.31 -11.18 9.95
C ALA A 48 12.37 -9.71 10.36
N ILE A 49 11.47 -8.92 9.81
CA ILE A 49 11.27 -7.51 10.17
C ILE A 49 9.85 -7.37 10.72
N PHE A 50 9.74 -7.00 11.99
CA PHE A 50 8.48 -6.81 12.68
C PHE A 50 8.15 -5.34 12.88
N TYR A 51 6.90 -5.01 12.58
CA TYR A 51 6.31 -3.70 12.78
C TYR A 51 5.00 -3.81 13.55
N ARG A 52 4.51 -2.67 14.07
CA ARG A 52 3.26 -2.63 14.84
C ARG A 52 2.03 -2.56 13.95
N THR A 53 2.08 -1.82 12.85
CA THR A 53 0.98 -1.66 11.88
C THR A 53 1.45 -1.92 10.45
N ASN A 54 0.55 -2.36 9.57
CA ASN A 54 0.88 -2.64 8.17
C ASN A 54 1.29 -1.40 7.36
N ALA A 55 1.00 -0.19 7.83
CA ALA A 55 1.42 1.03 7.15
C ALA A 55 2.95 1.17 7.15
N GLN A 56 3.61 0.79 8.25
CA GLN A 56 5.07 0.84 8.41
C GLN A 56 5.84 -0.07 7.43
N SER A 57 5.18 -1.05 6.80
CA SER A 57 5.86 -1.92 5.84
C SER A 57 6.34 -1.15 4.61
N ARG A 58 5.69 -0.02 4.26
CA ARG A 58 5.94 0.67 2.99
C ARG A 58 7.39 1.10 2.78
N SER A 59 7.98 1.80 3.74
CA SER A 59 9.35 2.32 3.65
C SER A 59 10.37 1.18 3.58
N ILE A 60 10.12 0.12 4.34
CA ILE A 60 10.94 -1.11 4.35
C ILE A 60 10.85 -1.82 3.00
N GLU A 61 9.63 -2.05 2.49
CA GLU A 61 9.39 -2.63 1.16
C GLU A 61 10.15 -1.83 0.08
N ASP A 62 10.08 -0.49 0.13
CA ASP A 62 10.77 0.38 -0.83
C ASP A 62 12.28 0.12 -0.90
N VAL A 63 12.91 0.11 0.28
CA VAL A 63 14.35 -0.02 0.37
C VAL A 63 14.76 -1.43 -0.07
N LEU A 64 14.06 -2.47 0.39
CA LEU A 64 14.36 -3.85 0.00
C LEU A 64 14.29 -4.05 -1.51
N VAL A 65 13.28 -3.47 -2.17
CA VAL A 65 13.16 -3.49 -3.64
C VAL A 65 14.33 -2.78 -4.29
N ARG A 66 14.67 -1.57 -3.83
CA ARG A 66 15.77 -0.76 -4.39
C ARG A 66 17.12 -1.46 -4.28
N VAL A 67 17.37 -2.17 -3.18
CA VAL A 67 18.63 -2.92 -2.97
C VAL A 67 18.59 -4.35 -3.53
N GLY A 68 17.45 -4.78 -4.10
CA GLY A 68 17.29 -6.11 -4.68
C GLY A 68 17.19 -7.25 -3.65
N LEU A 69 16.82 -6.94 -2.41
CA LEU A 69 16.57 -7.94 -1.37
C LEU A 69 15.16 -8.51 -1.51
N PRO A 70 15.00 -9.82 -1.79
CA PRO A 70 13.68 -10.41 -1.96
C PRO A 70 12.97 -10.51 -0.61
N TYR A 71 11.67 -10.20 -0.60
CA TYR A 71 10.87 -10.16 0.62
C TYR A 71 9.47 -10.75 0.42
N LYS A 72 8.81 -11.08 1.53
CA LYS A 72 7.39 -11.44 1.57
C LYS A 72 6.70 -10.76 2.76
N VAL A 73 5.45 -10.37 2.56
CA VAL A 73 4.58 -9.85 3.63
C VAL A 73 3.68 -10.97 4.16
N VAL A 74 3.70 -11.22 5.46
CA VAL A 74 2.85 -12.23 6.12
C VAL A 74 1.65 -11.56 6.76
N GLY A 75 0.46 -12.12 6.52
CA GLY A 75 -0.78 -11.62 7.09
C GLY A 75 -1.29 -10.31 6.48
N GLY A 76 -0.72 -9.88 5.36
CA GLY A 76 -1.14 -8.71 4.59
C GLY A 76 -0.81 -8.87 3.10
N THR A 77 -1.33 -7.98 2.27
CA THR A 77 -0.89 -7.83 0.88
C THR A 77 0.20 -6.77 0.80
N ARG A 78 1.06 -6.87 -0.23
CA ARG A 78 2.04 -5.82 -0.56
C ARG A 78 1.35 -4.46 -0.64
N PHE A 79 2.08 -3.39 -0.34
CA PHE A 79 1.47 -2.05 -0.22
C PHE A 79 0.62 -1.67 -1.43
N TYR A 80 1.18 -1.74 -2.64
CA TYR A 80 0.49 -1.41 -3.89
C TYR A 80 -0.58 -2.42 -4.31
N GLU A 81 -0.64 -3.58 -3.64
CA GLU A 81 -1.65 -4.59 -3.91
C GLU A 81 -2.94 -4.39 -3.09
N ARG A 82 -2.89 -3.59 -2.02
CA ARG A 82 -4.03 -3.33 -1.12
C ARG A 82 -5.18 -2.67 -1.88
N LYS A 83 -6.42 -3.02 -1.51
CA LYS A 83 -7.63 -2.59 -2.25
C LYS A 83 -7.72 -1.06 -2.32
N GLU A 84 -7.59 -0.41 -1.17
CA GLU A 84 -7.67 1.04 -1.01
C GLU A 84 -6.56 1.79 -1.76
N ILE A 85 -5.35 1.21 -1.81
CA ILE A 85 -4.24 1.78 -2.57
C ILE A 85 -4.52 1.66 -4.07
N LYS A 86 -4.96 0.50 -4.55
CA LYS A 86 -5.35 0.32 -5.95
C LYS A 86 -6.51 1.22 -6.36
N ASP A 87 -7.49 1.43 -5.47
CA ASP A 87 -8.63 2.31 -5.75
C ASP A 87 -8.18 3.77 -5.86
N ALA A 88 -7.34 4.24 -4.94
CA ALA A 88 -6.77 5.59 -4.99
C ALA A 88 -5.91 5.80 -6.25
N LEU A 89 -5.03 4.86 -6.59
CA LEU A 89 -4.22 4.91 -7.82
C LEU A 89 -5.08 4.84 -9.08
N ALA A 90 -6.17 4.07 -9.08
CA ALA A 90 -7.09 4.00 -10.20
C ALA A 90 -7.79 5.34 -10.47
N TYR A 91 -8.17 6.08 -9.42
CA TYR A 91 -8.65 7.44 -9.60
C TYR A 91 -7.60 8.31 -10.28
N LEU A 92 -6.37 8.35 -9.76
CA LEU A 92 -5.29 9.15 -10.33
C LEU A 92 -5.02 8.79 -11.81
N ARG A 93 -5.02 7.49 -12.15
CA ARG A 93 -4.88 7.01 -13.53
C ARG A 93 -6.00 7.53 -14.44
N VAL A 94 -7.25 7.55 -13.97
CA VAL A 94 -8.38 8.08 -14.72
C VAL A 94 -8.28 9.60 -14.90
N LEU A 95 -7.74 10.33 -13.93
CA LEU A 95 -7.51 11.78 -14.07
C LEU A 95 -6.46 12.09 -15.15
N VAL A 96 -5.42 11.26 -15.26
CA VAL A 96 -4.38 11.41 -16.31
C VAL A 96 -4.87 10.90 -17.66
N ASN A 97 -5.57 9.76 -17.68
CA ASN A 97 -6.10 9.13 -18.87
C ASN A 97 -7.58 8.75 -18.67
N PRO A 98 -8.53 9.62 -19.06
CA PRO A 98 -9.96 9.35 -18.94
C PRO A 98 -10.45 8.14 -19.76
N ASP A 99 -9.68 7.70 -20.76
CA ASP A 99 -10.01 6.55 -21.61
C ASP A 99 -9.46 5.22 -21.05
N ASP A 100 -8.92 5.20 -19.82
CA ASP A 100 -8.58 3.98 -19.09
C ASP A 100 -9.85 3.29 -18.56
N ASP A 101 -10.51 2.52 -19.43
CA ASP A 101 -11.74 1.80 -19.12
C ASP A 101 -11.61 0.87 -17.91
N VAL A 102 -10.43 0.28 -17.68
CA VAL A 102 -10.20 -0.67 -16.58
C VAL A 102 -10.26 0.06 -15.23
N ASN A 103 -9.50 1.14 -15.10
CA ASN A 103 -9.48 1.93 -13.87
C ASN A 103 -10.77 2.70 -13.68
N LEU A 104 -11.38 3.23 -14.74
CA LEU A 104 -12.65 3.93 -14.67
C LEU A 104 -13.78 3.03 -14.14
N ARG A 105 -13.88 1.79 -14.64
CA ARG A 105 -14.88 0.83 -14.16
C ARG A 105 -14.60 0.38 -12.73
N ARG A 106 -13.34 0.27 -12.33
CA ARG A 106 -12.94 -0.04 -10.94
C ARG A 106 -13.47 1.00 -9.95
N VAL A 107 -13.34 2.29 -10.27
CA VAL A 107 -13.69 3.37 -9.33
C VAL A 107 -15.12 3.89 -9.48
N LEU A 108 -15.82 3.51 -10.55
CA LEU A 108 -17.19 3.95 -10.89
C LEU A 108 -18.15 3.91 -9.68
N ASN A 109 -18.12 2.82 -8.91
CA ASN A 109 -19.00 2.61 -7.77
C ASN A 109 -18.22 2.36 -6.46
N GLU A 110 -16.99 2.87 -6.38
CA GLU A 110 -16.17 2.84 -5.17
C GLU A 110 -15.71 4.27 -4.82
N PRO A 111 -16.19 4.88 -3.72
CA PRO A 111 -17.19 4.38 -2.78
C PRO A 111 -18.57 4.19 -3.42
N LYS A 112 -19.48 3.50 -2.73
CA LYS A 112 -20.81 3.17 -3.26
C LYS A 112 -21.62 4.42 -3.63
N ARG A 113 -21.99 4.52 -4.91
CA ARG A 113 -22.80 5.61 -5.50
C ARG A 113 -24.15 5.17 -6.03
N GLY A 114 -24.48 3.88 -5.89
CA GLY A 114 -25.71 3.30 -6.44
C GLY A 114 -25.63 3.03 -7.94
N ILE A 115 -24.41 2.91 -8.50
CA ILE A 115 -24.17 2.50 -9.89
C ILE A 115 -23.91 0.99 -9.89
N GLY A 116 -24.95 0.20 -10.12
CA GLY A 116 -24.84 -1.27 -10.18
C GLY A 116 -24.53 -1.80 -11.59
N ASP A 117 -24.27 -3.10 -11.69
CA ASP A 117 -23.83 -3.79 -12.92
C ASP A 117 -24.74 -3.53 -14.13
N ARG A 118 -26.05 -3.38 -13.92
CA ARG A 118 -27.00 -3.07 -15.01
C ARG A 118 -26.79 -1.65 -15.57
N ALA A 119 -26.47 -0.68 -14.72
CA ALA A 119 -26.18 0.68 -15.14
C ALA A 119 -24.84 0.75 -15.87
N GLU A 120 -23.80 0.12 -15.31
CA GLU A 120 -22.49 0.00 -15.94
C GLU A 120 -22.60 -0.69 -17.31
N GLY A 121 -23.32 -1.82 -17.39
CA GLY A 121 -23.53 -2.55 -18.64
C GLY A 121 -24.29 -1.75 -19.69
N ALA A 122 -25.21 -0.88 -19.29
CA ALA A 122 -25.91 0.01 -20.23
C ALA A 122 -25.00 1.11 -20.79
N VAL A 123 -24.09 1.66 -19.97
CA VAL A 123 -23.04 2.60 -20.43
C VAL A 123 -22.07 1.88 -21.37
N ALA A 124 -21.65 0.65 -21.04
CA ALA A 124 -20.79 -0.14 -21.91
C ALA A 124 -21.45 -0.45 -23.26
N ALA A 125 -22.74 -0.82 -23.27
CA ALA A 125 -23.50 -1.05 -24.50
C ALA A 125 -23.66 0.23 -25.35
N LEU A 126 -23.77 1.40 -24.69
CA LEU A 126 -23.77 2.69 -25.36
C LEU A 126 -22.42 2.98 -26.03
N ALA A 127 -21.31 2.76 -25.31
CA ALA A 127 -19.95 2.92 -25.82
C ALA A 127 -19.69 2.04 -27.06
N GLU A 128 -20.09 0.77 -27.00
CA GLU A 128 -19.97 -0.17 -28.11
C GLU A 128 -20.80 0.25 -29.33
N ARG A 129 -22.06 0.63 -29.11
CA ARG A 129 -22.97 1.09 -30.17
C ARG A 129 -22.44 2.31 -30.90
N GLU A 130 -21.87 3.25 -30.16
CA GLU A 130 -21.40 4.53 -30.69
C GLU A 130 -19.91 4.52 -31.09
N ARG A 131 -19.20 3.43 -30.78
CA ARG A 131 -17.75 3.26 -31.01
C ARG A 131 -16.94 4.36 -30.34
N THR A 132 -17.25 4.64 -29.08
CA THR A 132 -16.59 5.62 -28.23
C THR A 132 -16.00 4.96 -27.00
N SER A 133 -15.17 5.67 -26.22
CA SER A 133 -14.67 5.17 -24.94
C SER A 133 -15.78 5.06 -23.90
N PHE A 134 -15.55 4.28 -22.84
CA PHE A 134 -16.51 4.17 -21.75
C PHE A 134 -16.80 5.53 -21.11
N MET A 135 -15.76 6.38 -20.95
CA MET A 135 -15.92 7.75 -20.43
C MET A 135 -16.79 8.62 -21.34
N ALA A 136 -16.57 8.59 -22.65
CA ALA A 136 -17.37 9.34 -23.59
C ALA A 136 -18.85 8.91 -23.58
N ALA A 137 -19.12 7.61 -23.40
CA ALA A 137 -20.48 7.10 -23.19
C ALA A 137 -21.05 7.50 -21.82
N ALA A 138 -20.25 7.48 -20.75
CA ALA A 138 -20.66 7.88 -19.41
C ALA A 138 -21.09 9.36 -19.35
N ARG A 139 -20.39 10.24 -20.08
CA ARG A 139 -20.78 11.66 -20.28
C ARG A 139 -22.15 11.83 -20.92
N ARG A 140 -22.63 10.79 -21.62
CA ARG A 140 -23.92 10.74 -22.34
C ARG A 140 -24.83 9.65 -21.79
N ALA A 141 -24.72 9.34 -20.49
CA ALA A 141 -25.47 8.27 -19.85
C ALA A 141 -27.01 8.42 -19.95
N ASP A 142 -27.51 9.62 -20.22
CA ASP A 142 -28.93 9.90 -20.50
C ASP A 142 -29.43 9.28 -21.81
N HIS A 143 -28.52 8.99 -22.75
CA HIS A 143 -28.81 8.28 -24.01
C HIS A 143 -28.63 6.76 -23.91
N ALA A 144 -28.23 6.24 -22.75
CA ALA A 144 -28.04 4.81 -22.55
C ALA A 144 -29.40 4.09 -22.42
N PRO A 145 -29.66 3.06 -23.25
CA PRO A 145 -30.96 2.42 -23.29
C PRO A 145 -31.24 1.64 -22.00
N GLY A 146 -32.46 1.78 -21.46
CA GLY A 146 -32.91 0.99 -20.31
C GLY A 146 -32.32 1.39 -18.95
N MET A 147 -31.61 2.52 -18.86
CA MET A 147 -31.17 3.07 -17.59
C MET A 147 -32.30 3.79 -16.84
N ALA A 148 -32.42 3.52 -15.55
CA ALA A 148 -33.31 4.28 -14.68
C ALA A 148 -32.75 5.68 -14.43
N THR A 149 -33.61 6.70 -14.30
CA THR A 149 -33.20 8.10 -14.08
C THR A 149 -32.24 8.28 -12.90
N ARG A 150 -32.43 7.51 -11.82
CA ARG A 150 -31.51 7.53 -10.66
C ARG A 150 -30.08 7.11 -11.05
N SER A 151 -29.95 6.06 -11.86
CA SER A 151 -28.64 5.56 -12.32
C SER A 151 -27.99 6.54 -13.30
N VAL A 152 -28.78 7.16 -14.18
CA VAL A 152 -28.28 8.24 -15.07
C VAL A 152 -27.70 9.38 -14.24
N ASN A 153 -28.45 9.89 -13.26
CA ASN A 153 -27.99 10.98 -12.41
C ASN A 153 -26.74 10.60 -11.60
N ALA A 154 -26.64 9.35 -11.13
CA ALA A 154 -25.47 8.87 -10.42
C ALA A 154 -24.22 8.83 -11.32
N VAL A 155 -24.34 8.33 -12.56
CA VAL A 155 -23.24 8.30 -13.53
C VAL A 155 -22.83 9.72 -13.93
N LEU A 156 -23.77 10.60 -14.27
CA LEU A 156 -23.47 12.00 -14.61
C LEU A 156 -22.84 12.75 -13.43
N GLY A 157 -23.29 12.50 -12.20
CA GLY A 157 -22.67 13.05 -10.99
C GLY A 157 -21.23 12.56 -10.79
N PHE A 158 -20.95 11.29 -11.07
CA PHE A 158 -19.61 10.73 -11.03
C PHE A 158 -18.69 11.32 -12.11
N VAL A 159 -19.18 11.47 -13.34
CA VAL A 159 -18.45 12.13 -14.43
C VAL A 159 -18.09 13.56 -14.05
N LYS A 160 -19.05 14.33 -13.53
CA LYS A 160 -18.79 15.70 -13.06
C LYS A 160 -17.71 15.72 -11.96
N LEU A 161 -17.79 14.80 -11.00
CA LEU A 161 -16.78 14.68 -9.95
C LEU A 161 -15.37 14.44 -10.52
N LEU A 162 -15.23 13.57 -11.53
CA LEU A 162 -13.94 13.34 -12.18
C LEU A 162 -13.45 14.57 -12.96
N ASP A 163 -14.34 15.32 -13.60
CA ASP A 163 -13.99 16.58 -14.26
C ASP A 163 -13.47 17.61 -13.25
N ASP A 164 -14.19 17.81 -12.13
CA ASP A 164 -13.78 18.73 -11.06
C ASP A 164 -12.41 18.31 -10.47
N LEU A 165 -12.16 17.00 -10.30
CA LEU A 165 -10.88 16.47 -9.81
C LEU A 165 -9.73 16.62 -10.82
N ALA A 166 -10.01 16.48 -12.11
CA ALA A 166 -9.01 16.66 -13.16
C ALA A 166 -8.53 18.11 -13.26
N GLU A 167 -9.42 19.08 -12.99
CA GLU A 167 -9.05 20.49 -12.86
C GLU A 167 -8.09 20.72 -11.68
N VAL A 168 -8.36 20.10 -10.53
CA VAL A 168 -7.46 20.16 -9.36
C VAL A 168 -6.10 19.54 -9.66
N ALA A 169 -6.08 18.36 -10.28
CA ALA A 169 -4.85 17.66 -10.61
C ALA A 169 -3.96 18.45 -11.58
N SER A 170 -4.56 19.20 -12.49
CA SER A 170 -3.83 20.04 -13.46
C SER A 170 -3.22 21.29 -12.82
N GLY A 171 -3.75 21.77 -11.69
CA GLY A 171 -3.35 23.04 -11.08
C GLY A 171 -2.50 22.93 -9.80
N SER A 172 -2.55 21.81 -9.09
CA SER A 172 -2.10 21.73 -7.69
C SER A 172 -1.13 20.58 -7.37
N GLY A 173 -0.72 19.78 -8.35
CA GLY A 173 0.19 18.65 -8.15
C GLY A 173 -0.50 17.32 -7.83
N ALA A 174 0.28 16.24 -7.81
CA ALA A 174 -0.15 14.87 -7.53
C ALA A 174 -0.64 14.67 -6.09
N ALA A 175 -0.02 15.29 -5.09
CA ALA A 175 -0.44 15.14 -3.70
C ALA A 175 -1.80 15.80 -3.46
N ALA A 176 -1.98 17.02 -3.97
CA ALA A 176 -3.26 17.71 -3.91
C ALA A 176 -4.34 16.98 -4.71
N ALA A 177 -4.01 16.38 -5.86
CA ALA A 177 -4.92 15.54 -6.62
C ALA A 177 -5.39 14.32 -5.79
N LEU A 178 -4.46 13.62 -5.15
CA LEU A 178 -4.77 12.46 -4.31
C LEU A 178 -5.60 12.86 -3.09
N GLU A 179 -5.23 13.91 -2.38
CA GLU A 179 -6.01 14.42 -1.24
C GLU A 179 -7.43 14.80 -1.66
N ALA A 180 -7.57 15.53 -2.78
CA ALA A 180 -8.86 15.88 -3.34
C ALA A 180 -9.68 14.65 -3.74
N VAL A 181 -9.06 13.64 -4.35
CA VAL A 181 -9.71 12.34 -4.63
C VAL A 181 -10.23 11.72 -3.34
N LEU A 182 -9.39 11.59 -2.31
CA LEU A 182 -9.74 10.90 -1.07
C LEU A 182 -10.87 11.61 -0.29
N GLU A 183 -10.92 12.95 -0.36
CA GLU A 183 -11.95 13.76 0.29
C GLU A 183 -13.23 13.90 -0.54
N GLN A 184 -13.13 14.41 -1.78
CA GLN A 184 -14.30 14.78 -2.59
C GLN A 184 -15.09 13.56 -3.09
N THR A 185 -14.42 12.41 -3.28
CA THR A 185 -15.11 11.17 -3.62
C THR A 185 -15.89 10.58 -2.44
N GLY A 186 -15.62 11.05 -1.21
CA GLY A 186 -16.13 10.49 0.03
C GLY A 186 -15.41 9.23 0.50
N TYR A 187 -14.23 8.90 -0.06
CA TYR A 187 -13.50 7.67 0.26
C TYR A 187 -13.10 7.61 1.74
N LEU A 188 -12.42 8.65 2.23
CA LEU A 188 -12.03 8.73 3.64
C LEU A 188 -13.24 8.84 4.57
N ALA A 189 -14.28 9.56 4.16
CA ALA A 189 -15.51 9.68 4.94
C ALA A 189 -16.21 8.31 5.09
N GLY A 190 -16.23 7.50 4.02
CA GLY A 190 -16.77 6.15 4.04
C GLY A 190 -16.02 5.22 5.00
N LEU A 191 -14.68 5.21 4.92
CA LEU A 191 -13.86 4.39 5.82
C LEU A 191 -14.00 4.83 7.29
N ARG A 192 -13.96 6.14 7.57
CA ARG A 192 -14.08 6.68 8.94
C ARG A 192 -15.45 6.46 9.57
N ALA A 193 -16.51 6.37 8.77
CA ALA A 193 -17.86 6.10 9.24
C ALA A 193 -18.15 4.60 9.45
N SER A 194 -17.24 3.73 9.02
CA SER A 194 -17.38 2.28 9.14
C SER A 194 -17.08 1.79 10.55
N ASN A 195 -17.73 0.69 10.93
CA ASN A 195 -17.46 -0.02 12.18
C ASN A 195 -16.52 -1.22 11.98
N ASP A 196 -16.00 -1.43 10.76
CA ASP A 196 -15.02 -2.48 10.48
C ASP A 196 -13.67 -2.09 11.11
N PRO A 197 -13.11 -2.90 12.04
CA PRO A 197 -11.81 -2.63 12.62
C PRO A 197 -10.68 -2.53 11.58
N GLN A 198 -10.84 -3.12 10.39
CA GLN A 198 -9.85 -3.04 9.32
C GLN A 198 -9.81 -1.67 8.64
N ASP A 199 -10.88 -0.88 8.70
CA ASP A 199 -10.97 0.38 7.95
C ASP A 199 -10.07 1.47 8.54
N GLU A 200 -9.74 1.39 9.84
CA GLU A 200 -8.71 2.24 10.46
C GLU A 200 -7.34 1.98 9.82
N SER A 201 -6.96 0.71 9.65
CA SER A 201 -5.72 0.35 8.96
C SER A 201 -5.73 0.81 7.50
N ARG A 202 -6.88 0.80 6.82
CA ARG A 202 -6.99 1.34 5.44
C ARG A 202 -6.79 2.84 5.40
N VAL A 203 -7.29 3.58 6.39
CA VAL A 203 -7.05 5.02 6.51
C VAL A 203 -5.56 5.31 6.73
N GLU A 204 -4.89 4.54 7.58
CA GLU A 204 -3.43 4.64 7.77
C GLU A 204 -2.68 4.37 6.46
N ASN A 205 -3.05 3.32 5.71
CA ASN A 205 -2.44 3.02 4.42
C ASN A 205 -2.62 4.15 3.40
N LEU A 206 -3.79 4.80 3.38
CA LEU A 206 -4.03 5.94 2.50
C LEU A 206 -3.25 7.19 2.91
N ALA A 207 -3.07 7.41 4.22
CA ALA A 207 -2.23 8.49 4.73
C ALA A 207 -0.76 8.27 4.33
N GLU A 208 -0.29 7.03 4.39
CA GLU A 208 1.03 6.61 3.91
C GLU A 208 1.19 6.88 2.41
N LEU A 209 0.18 6.55 1.59
CA LEU A 209 0.21 6.86 0.16
C LEU A 209 0.36 8.37 -0.11
N VAL A 210 -0.32 9.22 0.67
CA VAL A 210 -0.18 10.68 0.57
C VAL A 210 1.23 11.12 0.94
N ALA A 211 1.84 10.54 1.99
CA ALA A 211 3.22 10.82 2.36
C ALA A 211 4.19 10.50 1.21
N VAL A 212 4.04 9.33 0.58
CA VAL A 212 4.83 8.90 -0.59
C VAL A 212 4.69 9.87 -1.76
N VAL A 213 3.47 10.34 -2.06
CA VAL A 213 3.26 11.28 -3.17
C VAL A 213 3.92 12.63 -2.88
N ARG A 214 3.84 13.11 -1.63
CA ARG A 214 4.49 14.36 -1.21
C ARG A 214 6.02 14.27 -1.24
N GLU A 215 6.58 13.12 -0.90
CA GLU A 215 8.02 12.87 -1.02
C GLU A 215 8.44 12.91 -2.49
N TYR A 216 7.70 12.21 -3.36
CA TYR A 216 7.95 12.25 -4.80
C TYR A 216 7.93 13.67 -5.37
N GLU A 217 6.95 14.50 -5.02
CA GLU A 217 6.87 15.89 -5.49
C GLU A 217 8.04 16.75 -4.99
N ARG A 218 8.54 16.48 -3.77
CA ARG A 218 9.69 17.18 -3.21
C ARG A 218 10.98 16.84 -3.97
N ASP A 219 11.14 15.57 -4.30
CA ASP A 219 12.32 15.05 -5.00
C ASP A 219 12.26 15.32 -6.51
N ASN A 220 11.05 15.51 -7.06
CA ASN A 220 10.79 15.78 -8.47
C ASN A 220 9.90 17.04 -8.61
N PRO A 221 10.44 18.26 -8.39
CA PRO A 221 9.64 19.49 -8.41
C PRO A 221 8.94 19.80 -9.75
N ASP A 222 9.52 19.33 -10.85
CA ASP A 222 8.96 19.47 -12.21
C ASP A 222 8.19 18.20 -12.66
N GLY A 223 8.07 17.20 -11.78
CA GLY A 223 7.46 15.91 -12.07
C GLY A 223 5.94 16.00 -12.20
N SER A 224 5.39 15.38 -13.23
CA SER A 224 3.96 15.26 -13.46
C SER A 224 3.32 14.11 -12.69
N LEU A 225 2.00 14.17 -12.50
CA LEU A 225 1.22 13.03 -11.97
C LEU A 225 1.38 11.77 -12.84
N GLY A 226 1.56 11.94 -14.16
CA GLY A 226 1.82 10.82 -15.06
C GLY A 226 3.14 10.12 -14.74
N GLU A 227 4.22 10.88 -14.57
CA GLU A 227 5.55 10.33 -14.22
C GLU A 227 5.55 9.65 -12.84
N PHE A 228 4.81 10.20 -11.86
CA PHE A 228 4.59 9.53 -10.58
C PHE A 228 3.97 8.14 -10.76
N LEU A 229 2.91 8.05 -11.58
CA LEU A 229 2.21 6.79 -11.84
C LEU A 229 3.06 5.78 -12.62
N GLU A 230 3.97 6.26 -13.48
CA GLU A 230 4.98 5.42 -14.14
C GLU A 230 5.96 4.84 -13.12
N GLN A 231 6.52 5.67 -12.22
CA GLN A 231 7.41 5.21 -11.16
C GLN A 231 6.72 4.19 -10.25
N VAL A 232 5.47 4.45 -9.82
CA VAL A 232 4.69 3.50 -9.02
C VAL A 232 4.50 2.18 -9.74
N SER A 233 4.26 2.20 -11.06
CA SER A 233 4.10 0.97 -11.85
C SER A 233 5.40 0.16 -11.89
N LEU A 234 6.56 0.81 -12.01
CA LEU A 234 7.86 0.14 -11.96
C LEU A 234 8.14 -0.53 -10.61
N VAL A 235 7.83 0.16 -9.50
CA VAL A 235 8.01 -0.39 -8.14
C VAL A 235 7.05 -1.55 -7.90
N ALA A 236 5.77 -1.40 -8.26
CA ALA A 236 4.77 -2.45 -8.10
C ALA A 236 5.04 -3.70 -8.97
N ASP A 237 5.74 -3.56 -10.09
CA ASP A 237 6.17 -4.68 -10.92
C ASP A 237 7.43 -5.36 -10.34
N ALA A 238 8.37 -4.60 -9.78
CA ALA A 238 9.54 -5.15 -9.07
C ALA A 238 9.13 -5.95 -7.82
N ASP A 239 8.09 -5.50 -7.13
CA ASP A 239 7.45 -6.19 -6.00
C ASP A 239 6.93 -7.59 -6.37
N GLN A 240 6.57 -7.85 -7.63
CA GLN A 240 5.93 -9.09 -8.08
C GLN A 240 6.90 -10.26 -8.31
N ILE A 241 8.21 -10.09 -8.13
CA ILE A 241 9.19 -11.14 -8.46
C ILE A 241 9.39 -12.10 -7.28
N PRO A 242 8.69 -13.26 -7.29
CA PRO A 242 9.41 -14.52 -7.02
C PRO A 242 9.22 -15.61 -8.09
N ASP A 243 8.37 -15.42 -9.12
CA ASP A 243 7.90 -16.53 -9.98
C ASP A 243 8.00 -16.30 -11.51
N ALA A 244 8.92 -15.46 -12.01
CA ALA A 244 9.11 -15.31 -13.46
C ALA A 244 9.87 -16.51 -14.08
N PRO A 245 9.29 -17.28 -15.03
CA PRO A 245 9.99 -18.38 -15.71
C PRO A 245 10.68 -17.94 -17.01
N GLY A 246 11.94 -18.34 -17.20
CA GLY A 246 12.74 -18.11 -18.41
C GLY A 246 14.06 -18.90 -18.34
N ALA A 247 14.55 -19.44 -19.46
CA ALA A 247 15.73 -20.33 -19.43
C ALA A 247 17.03 -19.55 -19.06
N ASP A 248 17.92 -20.19 -18.29
CA ASP A 248 19.00 -19.67 -17.41
C ASP A 248 18.58 -19.18 -16.01
N ILE A 249 17.27 -19.13 -15.71
CA ILE A 249 16.75 -18.78 -14.38
C ILE A 249 16.79 -19.97 -13.41
N ASP A 250 16.83 -21.22 -13.85
CA ASP A 250 16.69 -22.38 -12.94
C ASP A 250 17.76 -22.42 -11.83
N ALA A 251 19.00 -22.01 -12.12
CA ALA A 251 20.05 -21.90 -11.12
C ALA A 251 19.83 -20.69 -10.18
N ALA A 252 19.45 -19.54 -10.73
CA ALA A 252 19.16 -18.31 -9.96
C ALA A 252 17.88 -18.42 -9.12
N VAL A 253 16.84 -19.11 -9.60
CA VAL A 253 15.61 -19.43 -8.87
C VAL A 253 15.85 -20.55 -7.87
N ALA A 254 16.72 -21.53 -8.16
CA ALA A 254 17.15 -22.48 -7.15
C ALA A 254 17.99 -21.80 -6.04
N GLU A 255 18.88 -20.87 -6.40
CA GLU A 255 19.63 -20.01 -5.46
C GLU A 255 18.67 -19.17 -4.62
N ALA A 256 17.73 -18.45 -5.24
CA ALA A 256 16.73 -17.64 -4.55
C ALA A 256 15.83 -18.48 -3.63
N LYS A 257 15.44 -19.69 -4.06
CA LYS A 257 14.72 -20.64 -3.20
C LYS A 257 15.56 -21.18 -2.05
N ARG A 258 16.89 -21.35 -2.24
CA ARG A 258 17.82 -21.76 -1.17
C ARG A 258 18.08 -20.63 -0.16
N MET A 259 18.22 -19.41 -0.66
CA MET A 259 18.46 -18.19 0.12
C MET A 259 17.21 -17.77 0.90
N GLY A 260 16.01 -18.09 0.40
CA GLY A 260 14.76 -17.64 1.00
C GLY A 260 14.55 -16.14 0.79
N VAL A 261 13.61 -15.57 1.54
CA VAL A 261 13.22 -14.16 1.42
C VAL A 261 13.04 -13.56 2.79
N VAL A 262 13.33 -12.27 2.93
CA VAL A 262 13.10 -11.50 4.17
C VAL A 262 11.63 -11.54 4.50
N THR A 263 11.29 -11.83 5.75
CA THR A 263 9.89 -11.94 6.19
C THR A 263 9.43 -10.66 6.89
N LEU A 264 8.51 -9.93 6.26
CA LEU A 264 7.86 -8.74 6.84
C LEU A 264 6.55 -9.16 7.48
N MET A 265 6.30 -8.77 8.73
CA MET A 265 5.04 -9.08 9.39
C MET A 265 4.73 -8.18 10.57
N THR A 266 3.47 -8.14 10.99
CA THR A 266 3.11 -7.46 12.25
C THR A 266 3.54 -8.29 13.46
N LEU A 267 3.77 -7.65 14.60
CA LEU A 267 4.03 -8.37 15.87
C LEU A 267 2.92 -9.38 16.24
N HIS A 268 1.66 -9.10 15.87
CA HIS A 268 0.55 -10.01 16.13
C HIS A 268 0.66 -11.34 15.37
N THR A 269 1.27 -11.30 14.19
CA THR A 269 1.44 -12.45 13.31
C THR A 269 2.70 -13.26 13.62
N ALA A 270 3.58 -12.77 14.48
CA ALA A 270 4.84 -13.45 14.86
C ALA A 270 4.66 -14.61 15.85
N LYS A 271 3.46 -14.79 16.41
CA LYS A 271 3.22 -15.76 17.48
C LYS A 271 3.57 -17.19 17.08
N GLY A 272 4.54 -17.77 17.78
CA GLY A 272 4.97 -19.16 17.57
C GLY A 272 5.97 -19.33 16.42
N LEU A 273 6.52 -18.23 15.90
CA LEU A 273 7.60 -18.23 14.92
C LEU A 273 8.92 -17.84 15.63
N GLU A 274 10.03 -18.29 15.07
CA GLU A 274 11.38 -17.97 15.50
C GLU A 274 12.26 -17.72 14.27
N PHE A 275 13.16 -16.75 14.37
CA PHE A 275 14.07 -16.35 13.30
C PHE A 275 15.46 -16.11 13.91
N PRO A 276 16.55 -16.48 13.21
CA PRO A 276 17.90 -16.15 13.64
C PRO A 276 18.13 -14.65 13.84
N VAL A 277 17.60 -13.81 12.95
CA VAL A 277 17.71 -12.36 13.03
C VAL A 277 16.33 -11.70 12.95
N VAL A 278 16.06 -10.83 13.92
CA VAL A 278 14.80 -10.09 14.02
C VAL A 278 15.09 -8.59 14.14
N PHE A 279 14.51 -7.81 13.26
CA PHE A 279 14.44 -6.36 13.38
C PHE A 279 13.08 -5.97 13.96
N LEU A 280 13.07 -5.14 15.01
CA LEU A 280 11.86 -4.49 15.54
C LEU A 280 11.90 -3.01 15.15
N THR A 281 10.92 -2.55 14.36
CA THR A 281 10.92 -1.20 13.78
C THR A 281 9.89 -0.28 14.41
N GLY A 282 10.10 1.03 14.32
CA GLY A 282 9.17 2.04 14.84
C GLY A 282 8.92 1.90 16.35
N MET A 283 10.00 1.68 17.10
CA MET A 283 10.02 1.60 18.56
C MET A 283 9.85 2.99 19.19
N GLU A 284 8.74 3.66 18.87
CA GLU A 284 8.47 5.07 19.16
C GLU A 284 7.11 5.27 19.84
N HIS A 285 7.02 6.23 20.76
CA HIS A 285 5.74 6.57 21.38
C HIS A 285 4.73 7.07 20.35
N GLY A 286 3.56 6.42 20.31
CA GLY A 286 2.52 6.70 19.33
C GLY A 286 2.45 5.64 18.23
N ILE A 287 3.57 5.00 17.91
CA ILE A 287 3.67 3.85 17.01
C ILE A 287 3.69 2.57 17.82
N PHE A 288 4.71 2.39 18.67
CA PHE A 288 4.83 1.28 19.59
C PHE A 288 5.42 1.73 20.95
N PRO A 289 4.60 1.88 22.01
CA PRO A 289 3.19 1.49 22.09
C PRO A 289 2.27 2.38 21.25
N HIS A 290 1.25 1.77 20.65
CA HIS A 290 0.30 2.46 19.77
C HIS A 290 -0.45 3.57 20.52
N GLN A 291 -0.69 4.72 19.86
CA GLN A 291 -1.29 5.91 20.48
C GLN A 291 -2.60 5.64 21.24
N ARG A 292 -3.41 4.69 20.78
CA ARG A 292 -4.67 4.29 21.44
C ARG A 292 -4.47 3.75 22.85
N SER A 293 -3.40 2.99 23.05
CA SER A 293 -3.06 2.39 24.34
C SER A 293 -2.55 3.39 25.37
N ALA A 294 -2.20 4.61 24.95
CA ALA A 294 -1.50 5.58 25.79
C ALA A 294 -2.31 6.00 27.02
N THR A 295 -3.64 6.00 26.92
CA THR A 295 -4.54 6.48 27.99
C THR A 295 -5.17 5.37 28.83
N ASP A 296 -5.12 4.10 28.40
CA ASP A 296 -5.67 2.96 29.14
C ASP A 296 -4.54 2.05 29.65
N PRO A 297 -4.31 1.96 30.99
CA PRO A 297 -3.32 1.06 31.58
C PRO A 297 -3.46 -0.40 31.17
N LYS A 298 -4.68 -0.88 30.86
CA LYS A 298 -4.91 -2.25 30.39
C LYS A 298 -4.43 -2.44 28.96
N GLU A 299 -4.71 -1.49 28.07
CA GLU A 299 -4.22 -1.53 26.69
C GLU A 299 -2.70 -1.38 26.64
N LEU A 300 -2.12 -0.51 27.48
CA LEU A 300 -0.66 -0.38 27.59
C LEU A 300 0.00 -1.68 28.10
N ALA A 301 -0.65 -2.39 29.03
CA ALA A 301 -0.19 -3.70 29.48
C ALA A 301 -0.25 -4.75 28.35
N GLU A 302 -1.20 -4.63 27.42
CA GLU A 302 -1.28 -5.48 26.24
C GLU A 302 -0.18 -5.16 25.23
N GLU A 303 0.12 -3.89 24.95
CA GLU A 303 1.27 -3.51 24.10
C GLU A 303 2.60 -4.02 24.69
N ARG A 304 2.75 -4.01 26.02
CA ARG A 304 3.91 -4.61 26.69
C ARG A 304 3.99 -6.12 26.52
N ARG A 305 2.85 -6.81 26.44
CA ARG A 305 2.80 -8.25 26.12
C ARG A 305 3.09 -8.52 24.66
N LEU A 306 2.76 -7.57 23.77
CA LEU A 306 3.09 -7.66 22.36
C LEU A 306 4.60 -7.44 22.12
N ALA A 307 5.25 -6.63 22.95
CA ALA A 307 6.70 -6.41 22.92
C ALA A 307 7.51 -7.59 23.48
N TYR A 308 6.87 -8.43 24.30
CA TYR A 308 7.46 -9.58 24.96
C TYR A 308 7.25 -10.86 24.14
#